data_AF-A0A482URR7-F1
#
_entry.id   AF-A0A482URR7-F1
#
_cell.length_a   1.000
_cell.length_b   1.000
_cell.length_c   1.000
_cell.angle_alpha   90.00
_cell.angle_beta   90.00
_cell.angle_gamma   90.00
#
_symmetry.space_group_name_H-M   'P 1'
#
loop_
_entity.id
_entity.type
_entity.pdbx_description
1 polymer ?
#
loop_
_entity_poly.entity_id
_entity_poly.type
_entity_poly.pdbx_seq_one_letter_code
_entity_poly.pdbx_strand_id
1 'polypeptide(L)'
;MVYGIHIISSSLYLGKEAVVLGRSNIVGIPVALLLMQRNATVTIAHSRTKDIEGTVRRADIVIAAVGRPEMVRGSWVKPGAVVVDVGINSVDDATDKRGYRLVGDVCFSECREVASKITPVPGGVGPMTIAMLLRNTVNGARRAALARMGELPPVPEK
;
A
#
# COMPACT_ATOMS: atom_id res chain seq x y z
N MET A 1 9.44 0.46 -2.79
CA MET A 1 8.03 0.28 -2.39
C MET A 1 7.60 1.62 -1.81
N VAL A 2 7.39 2.67 -2.62
CA VAL A 2 6.07 3.19 -3.01
C VAL A 2 6.24 4.23 -4.13
N TYR A 3 5.86 3.92 -5.37
CA TYR A 3 5.58 4.95 -6.40
C TYR A 3 4.08 5.12 -6.66
N GLY A 4 3.23 4.25 -6.10
CA GLY A 4 1.80 4.54 -5.95
C GLY A 4 1.53 5.80 -5.12
N ILE A 5 2.55 6.31 -4.40
CA ILE A 5 2.50 7.54 -3.61
C ILE A 5 3.04 8.77 -4.36
N HIS A 6 3.77 8.61 -5.48
CA HIS A 6 4.26 9.74 -6.28
C HIS A 6 3.39 10.09 -7.49
N ILE A 7 2.41 9.25 -7.85
CA ILE A 7 1.41 9.57 -8.89
C ILE A 7 0.31 10.50 -8.33
N ILE A 8 0.35 10.84 -7.05
CA ILE A 8 -0.67 11.66 -6.42
C ILE A 8 -0.02 12.87 -5.75
N SER A 9 -0.42 14.06 -6.20
CA SER A 9 0.05 15.37 -5.71
C SER A 9 0.14 15.40 -4.18
N SER A 10 1.10 16.15 -3.64
CA SER A 10 1.28 16.37 -2.19
C SER A 10 -0.02 16.77 -1.47
N SER A 11 -0.95 17.39 -2.18
CA SER A 11 -2.28 17.76 -1.69
C SER A 11 -3.21 16.58 -1.34
N LEU A 12 -2.90 15.35 -1.77
CA LEU A 12 -3.80 14.22 -1.55
C LEU A 12 -3.61 13.51 -0.20
N TYR A 13 -2.47 13.70 0.47
CA TYR A 13 -2.17 13.06 1.76
C TYR A 13 -2.34 14.00 2.95
N LEU A 14 -2.17 15.31 2.73
CA LEU A 14 -2.17 16.32 3.77
C LEU A 14 -3.47 16.31 4.58
N GLY A 15 -3.36 16.01 5.87
CA GLY A 15 -4.48 15.98 6.81
C GLY A 15 -5.47 14.83 6.63
N LYS A 16 -5.20 13.88 5.72
CA LYS A 16 -6.07 12.72 5.49
C LYS A 16 -5.93 11.68 6.59
N GLU A 17 -7.02 11.02 6.93
CA GLU A 17 -6.98 9.84 7.78
C GLU A 17 -6.58 8.62 6.96
N ALA A 18 -5.46 7.99 7.33
CA ALA A 18 -4.98 6.76 6.71
C ALA A 18 -5.02 5.61 7.71
N VAL A 19 -5.50 4.45 7.27
CA VAL A 19 -5.37 3.20 8.01
C VAL A 19 -4.42 2.26 7.28
N VAL A 20 -3.49 1.67 8.02
CA VAL A 20 -2.64 0.58 7.54
C VAL A 20 -3.03 -0.69 8.27
N LEU A 21 -3.61 -1.65 7.54
CA LEU A 21 -3.96 -2.96 8.04
C LEU A 21 -2.75 -3.88 7.90
N GLY A 22 -2.15 -4.24 9.02
CA GLY A 22 -0.92 -5.01 9.08
C GLY A 22 0.27 -4.18 9.58
N ARG A 23 1.14 -4.84 10.35
CA ARG A 23 2.30 -4.20 11.02
C ARG A 23 3.60 -4.97 10.77
N SER A 24 3.74 -5.55 9.59
CA SER A 24 4.96 -6.26 9.20
C SER A 24 6.12 -5.28 8.98
N ASN A 25 7.34 -5.76 9.18
CA ASN A 25 8.56 -4.98 8.92
C ASN A 25 8.77 -4.69 7.42
N ILE A 26 8.16 -5.49 6.55
CA ILE A 26 8.36 -5.40 5.10
C ILE A 26 7.34 -4.52 4.39
N VAL A 27 6.16 -4.28 4.98
CA VAL A 27 5.10 -3.47 4.37
C VAL A 27 4.49 -2.50 5.37
N GLY A 28 3.81 -3.01 6.40
CA GLY A 28 2.93 -2.20 7.25
C GLY A 28 3.63 -1.04 7.96
N ILE A 29 4.71 -1.32 8.69
CA ILE A 29 5.45 -0.31 9.44
C ILE A 29 6.10 0.72 8.48
N PRO A 30 6.85 0.31 7.43
CA PRO A 30 7.41 1.27 6.47
C PRO A 30 6.37 2.18 5.80
N VAL A 31 5.22 1.62 5.39
CA VAL A 31 4.17 2.41 4.73
C VAL A 31 3.54 3.41 5.69
N ALA A 32 3.28 3.02 6.94
CA ALA A 32 2.76 3.94 7.95
C ALA A 32 3.69 5.15 8.17
N LEU A 33 5.00 4.91 8.28
CA LEU A 33 6.00 5.98 8.41
C LEU A 33 6.05 6.89 7.18
N LEU A 34 5.93 6.34 5.98
CA LEU A 34 5.93 7.10 4.73
C LEU A 34 4.68 7.98 4.57
N LEU A 35 3.53 7.51 5.05
CA LEU A 35 2.28 8.29 5.08
C LEU A 35 2.36 9.41 6.13
N MET A 36 2.92 9.11 7.30
CA MET A 36 3.18 10.10 8.35
C MET A 36 4.13 11.20 7.87
N GLN A 37 5.24 10.84 7.20
CA GLN A 37 6.13 11.81 6.56
C GLN A 37 5.45 12.71 5.52
N ARG A 38 4.27 12.30 5.01
CA ARG A 38 3.45 13.05 4.05
C ARG A 38 2.27 13.76 4.71
N ASN A 39 2.33 13.94 6.03
CA ASN A 39 1.35 14.67 6.84
C ASN A 39 -0.05 14.03 6.86
N ALA A 40 -0.14 12.70 6.69
CA ALA A 40 -1.37 11.97 6.97
C ALA A 40 -1.49 11.64 8.47
N THR A 41 -2.71 11.60 8.99
CA THR A 41 -3.01 11.03 10.32
C THR A 41 -3.13 9.52 10.19
N VAL A 42 -2.15 8.77 10.72
CA VAL A 42 -2.03 7.33 10.45
C VAL A 42 -2.47 6.49 11.65
N THR A 43 -3.38 5.54 11.43
CA THR A 43 -3.72 4.45 12.36
C THR A 43 -3.19 3.13 11.82
N ILE A 44 -2.45 2.38 12.64
CA ILE A 44 -2.03 1.00 12.31
C ILE A 44 -3.00 0.03 13.00
N ALA A 45 -3.70 -0.80 12.23
CA ALA A 45 -4.57 -1.85 12.75
C ALA A 45 -3.99 -3.24 12.49
N HIS A 46 -4.36 -4.22 13.31
CA HIS A 46 -3.87 -5.60 13.25
C HIS A 46 -4.89 -6.58 13.84
N SER A 47 -4.54 -7.87 13.89
CA SER A 47 -5.40 -8.96 14.38
C SER A 47 -5.92 -8.85 15.82
N ARG A 48 -5.49 -7.84 16.58
CA ARG A 48 -5.94 -7.57 17.97
C ARG A 48 -6.63 -6.22 18.10
N THR A 49 -6.84 -5.49 17.00
CA THR A 49 -7.62 -4.26 16.97
C THR A 49 -9.09 -4.63 17.19
N LYS A 50 -9.73 -4.04 18.21
CA LYS A 50 -11.09 -4.39 18.63
C LYS A 50 -12.14 -4.10 17.56
N ASP A 51 -12.06 -2.92 16.95
CA ASP A 51 -12.99 -2.47 15.90
C ASP A 51 -12.19 -2.11 14.64
N ILE A 52 -11.76 -3.13 13.91
CA ILE A 52 -11.04 -2.93 12.66
C ILE A 52 -11.95 -2.33 11.58
N GLU A 53 -13.21 -2.73 11.53
CA GLU A 53 -14.16 -2.26 10.49
C GLU A 53 -14.47 -0.78 10.65
N GLY A 54 -14.81 -0.33 11.86
CA GLY A 54 -15.06 1.07 12.13
C GLY A 54 -13.81 1.94 11.94
N THR A 55 -12.62 1.38 12.18
CA THR A 55 -11.35 2.06 11.87
C THR A 55 -11.17 2.25 10.36
N VAL A 56 -11.47 1.25 9.55
CA VAL A 56 -11.43 1.36 8.08
C VAL A 56 -12.48 2.35 7.57
N ARG A 57 -13.67 2.36 8.18
CA ARG A 57 -14.80 3.20 7.75
C ARG A 57 -14.60 4.70 7.92
N ARG A 58 -13.64 5.13 8.74
CA ARG A 58 -13.27 6.56 8.91
C ARG A 58 -12.17 7.01 7.94
N ALA A 59 -11.35 6.08 7.47
CA ALA A 59 -10.14 6.38 6.71
C ALA A 59 -10.45 6.86 5.29
N ASP A 60 -9.75 7.92 4.87
CA ASP A 60 -9.69 8.37 3.48
C ASP A 60 -8.75 7.50 2.64
N ILE A 61 -7.76 6.87 3.29
CA ILE A 61 -6.77 6.00 2.65
C ILE A 61 -6.70 4.68 3.41
N VAL A 62 -6.89 3.56 2.69
CA VAL A 62 -6.81 2.20 3.25
C VAL A 62 -5.65 1.48 2.60
N ILE A 63 -4.67 1.04 3.39
CA ILE A 63 -3.61 0.14 2.95
C ILE A 63 -3.88 -1.25 3.54
N ALA A 64 -4.22 -2.23 2.71
CA ALA A 64 -4.45 -3.60 3.14
C ALA A 64 -3.20 -4.47 2.89
N ALA A 65 -2.59 -4.95 3.97
CA ALA A 65 -1.37 -5.78 3.95
C ALA A 65 -1.39 -6.83 5.07
N VAL A 66 -2.47 -7.60 5.14
CA VAL A 66 -2.77 -8.58 6.19
C VAL A 66 -2.56 -10.02 5.76
N GLY A 67 -2.53 -10.32 4.46
CA GLY A 67 -2.39 -11.69 3.95
C GLY A 67 -3.61 -12.56 4.28
N ARG A 68 -4.81 -12.00 4.09
CA ARG A 68 -6.07 -12.70 4.28
C ARG A 68 -7.00 -12.40 3.10
N PRO A 69 -7.38 -13.40 2.29
CA PRO A 69 -8.12 -13.18 1.06
C PRO A 69 -9.45 -12.47 1.34
N GLU A 70 -9.68 -11.37 0.60
CA GLU A 70 -10.97 -10.67 0.54
C GLU A 70 -11.56 -10.26 1.92
N MET A 71 -10.70 -10.07 2.93
CA MET A 71 -11.07 -9.71 4.30
C MET A 71 -11.74 -8.34 4.37
N VAL A 72 -11.22 -7.34 3.65
CA VAL A 72 -11.80 -5.98 3.63
C VAL A 72 -12.99 -5.97 2.68
N ARG A 73 -14.19 -5.76 3.22
CA ARG A 73 -15.46 -5.73 2.48
C ARG A 73 -15.84 -4.30 2.08
N GLY A 74 -16.71 -4.17 1.08
CA GLY A 74 -17.17 -2.85 0.60
C GLY A 74 -17.80 -1.99 1.70
N SER A 75 -18.53 -2.61 2.62
CA SER A 75 -19.18 -1.94 3.77
C SER A 75 -18.22 -1.37 4.82
N TRP A 76 -16.93 -1.73 4.72
CA TRP A 76 -15.88 -1.19 5.59
C TRP A 76 -15.29 0.10 5.02
N VAL A 77 -15.37 0.28 3.69
CA VAL A 77 -14.70 1.37 2.99
C VAL A 77 -15.53 2.64 3.07
N LYS A 78 -14.89 3.75 3.45
CA LYS A 78 -15.52 5.08 3.38
C LYS A 78 -15.81 5.44 1.91
N PRO A 79 -17.02 5.94 1.57
CA PRO A 79 -17.30 6.42 0.21
C PRO A 79 -16.25 7.43 -0.27
N GLY A 80 -15.67 7.18 -1.44
CA GLY A 80 -14.63 8.02 -2.02
C GLY A 80 -13.21 7.78 -1.49
N ALA A 81 -13.00 6.82 -0.57
CA ALA A 81 -11.65 6.48 -0.10
C ALA A 81 -10.76 5.91 -1.21
N VAL A 82 -9.45 6.04 -1.02
CA VAL A 82 -8.43 5.36 -1.84
C VAL A 82 -8.04 4.06 -1.16
N VAL A 83 -8.12 2.95 -1.89
CA VAL A 83 -7.78 1.62 -1.37
C VAL A 83 -6.56 1.06 -2.11
N VAL A 84 -5.53 0.69 -1.35
CA VAL A 84 -4.32 0.04 -1.83
C VAL A 84 -4.26 -1.36 -1.25
N ASP A 85 -4.45 -2.34 -2.11
CA ASP A 85 -4.40 -3.76 -1.80
C ASP A 85 -3.01 -4.32 -2.10
N VAL A 86 -2.26 -4.63 -1.04
CA VAL A 86 -0.92 -5.21 -1.10
C VAL A 86 -0.96 -6.73 -1.03
N GLY A 87 -2.10 -7.31 -0.63
CA GLY A 87 -2.27 -8.74 -0.46
C GLY A 87 -2.06 -9.51 -1.76
N ILE A 88 -1.44 -10.68 -1.64
CA ILE A 88 -1.46 -11.72 -2.67
C ILE A 88 -1.78 -13.02 -1.95
N ASN A 89 -2.96 -13.54 -2.23
CA ASN A 89 -3.50 -14.76 -1.65
C ASN A 89 -3.91 -15.70 -2.79
N SER A 90 -3.56 -16.99 -2.69
CA SER A 90 -4.06 -18.01 -3.61
C SER A 90 -5.37 -18.58 -3.07
N VAL A 91 -6.39 -18.65 -3.93
CA VAL A 91 -7.68 -19.26 -3.64
C VAL A 91 -7.95 -20.31 -4.69
N ASP A 92 -8.34 -21.51 -4.27
CA ASP A 92 -8.63 -22.63 -5.16
C ASP A 92 -9.68 -22.24 -6.21
N ASP A 93 -9.39 -22.57 -7.46
CA ASP A 93 -10.23 -22.28 -8.60
C ASP A 93 -9.99 -23.33 -9.68
N ALA A 94 -10.91 -24.31 -9.76
CA ALA A 94 -10.85 -25.38 -10.74
C ALA A 94 -11.01 -24.91 -12.20
N THR A 95 -11.45 -23.66 -12.41
CA THR A 95 -11.61 -23.08 -13.75
C THR A 95 -10.35 -22.37 -14.25
N ASP A 96 -9.42 -21.99 -13.36
CA ASP A 96 -8.10 -21.48 -13.72
C ASP A 96 -7.16 -22.64 -14.05
N LYS A 97 -6.35 -22.49 -15.11
CA LYS A 97 -5.37 -23.51 -15.55
C LYS A 97 -4.36 -23.89 -14.46
N ARG A 98 -4.14 -23.01 -13.47
CA ARG A 98 -3.22 -23.23 -12.35
C ARG A 98 -3.87 -23.97 -11.19
N GLY A 99 -5.19 -24.18 -11.21
CA GLY A 99 -5.98 -24.72 -10.10
C GLY A 99 -6.27 -23.71 -8.99
N TYR A 100 -5.83 -22.46 -9.14
CA TYR A 100 -6.07 -21.36 -8.21
C TYR A 100 -6.07 -20.02 -8.93
N ARG A 101 -6.80 -19.07 -8.36
CA ARG A 101 -6.76 -17.65 -8.73
C ARG A 101 -6.04 -16.84 -7.65
N LEU A 102 -5.43 -15.73 -8.06
CA LEU A 102 -4.82 -14.78 -7.13
C LEU A 102 -5.83 -13.70 -6.76
N VAL A 103 -5.97 -13.43 -5.48
CA VAL A 103 -6.80 -12.37 -4.92
C VAL A 103 -6.01 -11.55 -3.91
N GLY A 104 -6.48 -10.33 -3.66
CA GLY A 104 -5.90 -9.47 -2.65
C GLY A 104 -6.52 -9.65 -1.27
N ASP A 105 -6.18 -8.76 -0.36
CA ASP A 105 -6.77 -8.69 0.97
C ASP A 105 -8.14 -7.98 0.97
N VAL A 106 -8.49 -7.35 -0.15
CA VAL A 106 -9.72 -6.58 -0.35
C VAL A 106 -10.65 -7.33 -1.30
N CYS A 107 -11.94 -7.38 -0.95
CA CYS A 107 -12.98 -7.83 -1.86
C CYS A 107 -13.16 -6.77 -2.97
N PHE A 108 -12.42 -6.94 -4.07
CA PHE A 108 -12.29 -5.93 -5.12
C PHE A 108 -13.63 -5.54 -5.75
N SER A 109 -14.51 -6.53 -6.01
CA SER A 109 -15.83 -6.30 -6.61
C SER A 109 -16.71 -5.37 -5.77
N GLU A 110 -16.72 -5.56 -4.45
CA GLU A 110 -17.51 -4.71 -3.54
C GLU A 110 -16.86 -3.34 -3.34
N CYS A 111 -15.55 -3.31 -3.11
CA CYS A 111 -14.86 -2.08 -2.74
C CYS A 111 -14.71 -1.13 -3.93
N ARG A 112 -14.70 -1.63 -5.18
CA ARG A 112 -14.66 -0.82 -6.40
C ARG A 112 -15.88 0.08 -6.55
N GLU A 113 -17.05 -0.34 -6.07
CA GLU A 113 -18.28 0.45 -6.16
C GLU A 113 -18.31 1.62 -5.15
N VAL A 114 -17.44 1.58 -4.14
CA VAL A 114 -17.42 2.55 -3.02
C VAL A 114 -16.19 3.46 -3.05
N ALA A 115 -15.03 2.90 -3.38
CA ALA A 115 -13.74 3.60 -3.40
C ALA A 115 -13.65 4.55 -4.60
N SER A 116 -12.97 5.69 -4.43
CA SER A 116 -12.63 6.57 -5.56
C SER A 116 -11.54 5.97 -6.44
N LYS A 117 -10.61 5.23 -5.83
CA LYS A 117 -9.53 4.50 -6.50
C LYS A 117 -9.24 3.21 -5.74
N ILE A 118 -8.99 2.14 -6.46
CA ILE A 118 -8.63 0.84 -5.90
C ILE A 118 -7.59 0.14 -6.76
N THR A 119 -6.59 -0.50 -6.15
CA THR A 119 -5.60 -1.29 -6.89
C THR A 119 -6.11 -2.71 -7.14
N PRO A 120 -6.03 -3.24 -8.37
CA PRO A 120 -6.40 -4.62 -8.64
C PRO A 120 -5.34 -5.60 -8.12
N VAL A 121 -5.77 -6.82 -7.81
CA VAL A 121 -4.89 -7.96 -7.56
C VAL A 121 -5.34 -9.12 -8.46
N PRO A 122 -4.46 -9.64 -9.33
CA PRO A 122 -3.10 -9.19 -9.61
C PRO A 122 -3.05 -7.86 -10.40
N GLY A 123 -1.84 -7.32 -10.61
CA GLY A 123 -1.60 -6.18 -11.51
C GLY A 123 -1.47 -4.80 -10.85
N GLY A 124 -1.75 -4.68 -9.55
CA GLY A 124 -1.58 -3.44 -8.79
C GLY A 124 -0.22 -3.28 -8.14
N VAL A 125 -0.10 -3.63 -6.86
CA VAL A 125 1.10 -3.37 -6.06
C VAL A 125 2.30 -4.23 -6.46
N GLY A 126 2.08 -5.48 -6.89
CA GLY A 126 3.13 -6.43 -7.26
C GLY A 126 4.13 -5.88 -8.30
N PRO A 127 3.69 -5.47 -9.51
CA PRO A 127 4.58 -4.88 -10.52
C PRO A 127 5.35 -3.65 -10.01
N MET A 128 4.73 -2.83 -9.16
CA MET A 128 5.38 -1.67 -8.57
C MET A 128 6.51 -2.05 -7.60
N THR A 129 6.40 -3.17 -6.90
CA THR A 129 7.48 -3.67 -6.03
C THR A 129 8.76 -3.94 -6.83
N ILE A 130 8.64 -4.57 -8.01
CA ILE A 130 9.77 -4.85 -8.91
C ILE A 130 10.36 -3.55 -9.44
N ALA A 131 9.53 -2.65 -9.96
CA ALA A 131 9.99 -1.35 -10.48
C ALA A 131 10.75 -0.54 -9.41
N MET A 132 10.28 -0.60 -8.16
CA MET A 132 10.93 0.10 -7.05
C MET A 132 12.23 -0.53 -6.60
N LEU A 133 12.37 -1.85 -6.67
CA LEU A 133 13.65 -2.50 -6.45
C LEU A 133 14.68 -1.98 -7.47
N LEU A 134 14.35 -2.02 -8.76
CA LEU A 134 15.23 -1.55 -9.84
C LEU A 134 15.61 -0.07 -9.66
N ARG A 135 14.64 0.78 -9.35
CA ARG A 135 14.91 2.21 -9.06
C ARG A 135 15.86 2.38 -7.89
N ASN A 136 15.65 1.64 -6.81
CA ASN A 136 16.51 1.72 -5.63
C ASN A 136 17.93 1.24 -5.94
N THR A 137 18.08 0.19 -6.77
CA THR A 137 19.37 -0.30 -7.28
C THR A 137 20.10 0.77 -8.09
N VAL A 138 19.42 1.42 -9.05
CA VAL A 138 20.00 2.50 -9.85
C VAL A 138 20.42 3.68 -8.98
N ASN A 139 19.58 4.10 -8.03
CA ASN A 139 19.92 5.18 -7.10
C ASN A 139 21.12 4.82 -6.21
N GLY A 140 21.22 3.56 -5.77
CA GLY A 140 22.37 3.05 -5.03
C GLY A 140 23.66 3.10 -5.85
N ALA A 141 23.62 2.65 -7.11
CA ALA A 141 24.75 2.71 -8.02
C ALA A 141 25.22 4.14 -8.28
N ARG A 142 24.29 5.09 -8.49
CA ARG A 142 24.61 6.52 -8.63
C ARG A 142 25.32 7.09 -7.41
N ARG A 143 24.80 6.83 -6.19
CA ARG A 143 25.45 7.28 -4.95
C ARG A 143 26.84 6.69 -4.79
N ALA A 144 27.02 5.41 -5.11
CA ALA A 144 28.32 4.75 -5.03
C ALA A 144 29.33 5.31 -6.04
N ALA A 145 28.89 5.67 -7.25
CA ALA A 145 29.72 6.32 -8.25
C ALA A 145 30.16 7.72 -7.81
N LEU A 146 29.21 8.55 -7.36
CA LEU A 146 29.48 9.91 -6.85
C LEU A 146 30.46 9.90 -5.67
N ALA A 147 30.26 8.98 -4.71
CA ALA A 147 31.16 8.82 -3.57
C ALA A 147 32.60 8.46 -3.99
N ARG A 148 32.78 7.68 -5.06
CA ARG A 148 34.13 7.37 -5.61
C ARG A 148 34.79 8.57 -6.28
N MET A 149 34.02 9.54 -6.74
CA MET A 149 34.50 10.77 -7.38
C MET A 149 34.76 11.90 -6.37
N GLY A 150 34.57 11.67 -5.07
CA GLY A 150 34.71 12.70 -4.03
C GLY A 150 33.55 13.69 -3.95
N GLU A 151 32.50 13.48 -4.75
CA GLU A 151 31.29 14.29 -4.76
C GLU A 151 30.25 13.63 -3.85
N LEU A 152 30.24 13.95 -2.56
CA LEU A 152 29.19 13.45 -1.69
C LEU A 152 27.86 14.13 -2.07
N PRO A 153 26.76 13.37 -2.26
CA PRO A 153 25.47 13.98 -2.51
C PRO A 153 25.07 14.85 -1.31
N PRO A 154 24.38 15.99 -1.55
CA PRO A 154 23.93 16.86 -0.47
C PRO A 154 23.06 16.08 0.52
N VAL A 155 23.30 16.31 1.81
CA VAL A 155 22.44 15.76 2.88
C VAL A 155 21.07 16.40 2.71
N PRO A 156 19.97 15.61 2.61
CA PRO A 156 18.63 16.18 2.52
C PRO A 156 18.37 17.10 3.71
N GLU A 157 17.95 18.34 3.44
CA GLU A 157 17.46 19.25 4.48
C GLU A 157 16.20 18.65 5.14
N LYS A 158 16.06 18.89 6.44
CA LYS A 158 15.00 18.31 7.29
C LYS A 158 13.61 18.77 6.89
#